data_AF-A0A2R6GRF0-F1
#
_entry.id   AF-A0A2R6GRF0-F1
#
_cell.length_a   1.000
_cell.length_b   1.000
_cell.length_c   1.000
_cell.angle_alpha   90.00
_cell.angle_beta   90.00
_cell.angle_gamma   90.00
#
_symmetry.space_group_name_H-M   'P 1'
#
loop_
_entity.id
_entity.type
_entity.pdbx_description
1 polymer ?
#
loop_
_entity_poly.entity_id
_entity_poly.type
_entity_poly.pdbx_seq_one_letter_code
_entity_poly.pdbx_strand_id
1 'polypeptide(L)'
;MAHERFGTGGTALTYQTSTFYTPVEAESDQPAAAPALNTQHEEWAENHPDYRIDVSYPAFGQWKDNLLTSAAEGNPPDGSTLDSQWVADFYEYLQPLNDYVEDIDDFFPFVRETTMRDGDLLAAWKYTGCRCLYYRQDVLDTYNDGDPPETWEELLTVGQDIVE
;
A
#
# COMPACT_ATOMS: atom_id res chain seq x y z
N MET A 1 15.15 -0.47 -19.19
CA MET A 1 15.01 1.01 -19.18
C MET A 1 15.27 1.44 -17.74
N ALA A 2 15.57 2.70 -17.43
CA ALA A 2 15.64 3.08 -16.01
C ALA A 2 14.20 3.04 -15.47
N HIS A 3 13.84 1.99 -14.72
CA HIS A 3 12.49 1.75 -14.18
C HIS A 3 12.16 2.64 -12.96
N GLU A 4 12.98 3.68 -12.80
CA GLU A 4 12.83 4.84 -11.91
C GLU A 4 12.16 6.01 -12.65
N ARG A 5 11.60 5.78 -13.85
CA ARG A 5 10.92 6.81 -14.63
C ARG A 5 9.71 6.27 -15.40
N PHE A 6 8.57 6.93 -15.24
CA PHE A 6 7.34 6.68 -16.01
C PHE A 6 6.92 7.92 -16.79
N GLY A 7 6.59 7.76 -18.07
CA GLY A 7 6.31 8.87 -18.98
C GLY A 7 7.58 9.53 -19.56
N THR A 8 7.37 10.41 -20.54
CA THR A 8 8.43 11.05 -21.33
C THR A 8 8.36 12.58 -21.31
N GLY A 9 7.39 13.14 -20.58
CA GLY A 9 7.12 14.57 -20.55
C GLY A 9 8.25 15.41 -19.95
N GLY A 10 8.22 16.70 -20.26
CA GLY A 10 9.23 17.68 -19.84
C GLY A 10 9.15 18.01 -18.34
N THR A 11 7.96 17.96 -17.76
CA THR A 11 7.71 18.28 -16.35
C THR A 11 7.91 17.04 -15.48
N ALA A 12 8.85 17.11 -14.53
CA ALA A 12 9.09 16.01 -13.59
C ALA A 12 8.23 16.14 -12.33
N LEU A 13 7.69 15.02 -11.89
CA LEU A 13 7.16 14.79 -10.55
C LEU A 13 8.03 13.74 -9.87
N THR A 14 8.26 13.89 -8.58
CA THR A 14 9.04 12.96 -7.77
C THR A 14 8.12 12.10 -6.92
N TYR A 15 8.35 10.79 -6.95
CA TYR A 15 7.56 9.85 -6.17
C TYR A 15 8.45 8.87 -5.42
N GLN A 16 8.18 8.67 -4.13
CA GLN A 16 8.94 7.70 -3.33
C GLN A 16 8.03 6.55 -2.88
N THR A 17 8.45 5.31 -3.09
CA THR A 17 7.62 4.14 -2.77
C THR A 17 8.47 2.89 -2.49
N SER A 18 7.92 1.89 -1.81
CA SER A 18 8.59 0.59 -1.65
C SER A 18 8.68 -0.20 -2.98
N THR A 19 9.70 -1.05 -3.08
CA THR A 19 9.84 -2.14 -4.07
C THR A 19 8.62 -3.05 -4.17
N PHE A 20 7.77 -3.10 -3.15
CA PHE A 20 6.46 -3.75 -3.20
C PHE A 20 5.56 -3.22 -4.34
N TYR A 21 5.72 -1.95 -4.71
CA TYR A 21 4.90 -1.28 -5.74
C TYR A 21 5.64 -1.07 -7.06
N THR A 22 6.81 -1.67 -7.26
CA THR A 22 7.49 -1.58 -8.55
C THR A 22 6.73 -2.40 -9.62
N PRO A 23 6.57 -1.88 -10.85
CA PRO A 23 6.02 -2.63 -11.97
C PRO A 23 7.03 -3.61 -12.58
N VAL A 24 8.24 -3.70 -12.05
CA VAL A 24 9.28 -4.63 -12.52
C VAL A 24 9.18 -5.95 -11.78
N GLU A 25 8.66 -6.98 -12.45
CA GLU A 25 8.43 -8.30 -11.85
C GLU A 25 9.66 -8.87 -11.13
N ALA A 26 10.85 -8.74 -11.73
CA ALA A 26 12.10 -9.26 -11.17
C ALA A 26 12.61 -8.52 -9.93
N GLU A 27 12.10 -7.31 -9.67
CA GLU A 27 12.53 -6.43 -8.57
C GLU A 27 11.42 -6.25 -7.53
N SER A 28 10.23 -6.78 -7.79
CA SER A 28 9.06 -6.60 -6.95
C SER A 28 9.02 -7.59 -5.80
N ASP A 29 8.67 -7.10 -4.60
CA ASP A 29 8.29 -7.97 -3.48
C ASP A 29 6.93 -8.65 -3.70
N GLN A 30 6.20 -8.26 -4.76
CA GLN A 30 4.97 -8.90 -5.24
C GLN A 30 4.97 -9.09 -6.77
N PRO A 31 5.77 -10.02 -7.31
CA PRO A 31 5.93 -10.20 -8.77
C PRO A 31 4.59 -10.38 -9.53
N ALA A 32 3.62 -11.06 -8.92
CA ALA A 32 2.31 -11.29 -9.52
C ALA A 32 1.49 -10.00 -9.75
N ALA A 33 1.75 -8.93 -8.99
CA ALA A 33 1.07 -7.64 -9.14
C ALA A 33 1.75 -6.73 -10.18
N ALA A 34 3.03 -7.00 -10.50
CA ALA A 34 3.84 -6.15 -11.36
C ALA A 34 3.23 -5.88 -12.75
N PRO A 35 2.59 -6.84 -13.45
CA PRO A 35 1.95 -6.55 -14.74
C PRO A 35 0.82 -5.53 -14.63
N ALA A 36 -0.04 -5.65 -13.61
CA ALA A 36 -1.15 -4.72 -13.40
C ALA A 36 -0.63 -3.32 -13.02
N LEU A 37 0.41 -3.25 -12.19
CA LEU A 37 1.09 -1.99 -11.90
C LEU A 37 1.68 -1.39 -13.17
N ASN A 38 2.33 -2.18 -14.02
CA ASN A 38 2.91 -1.66 -15.28
C ASN A 38 1.83 -1.04 -16.18
N THR A 39 0.71 -1.73 -16.37
CA THR A 39 -0.42 -1.19 -17.14
C THR A 39 -0.93 0.13 -16.57
N GLN A 40 -1.08 0.25 -15.24
CA GLN A 40 -1.50 1.50 -14.62
C GLN A 40 -0.52 2.66 -14.88
N HIS A 41 0.79 2.40 -14.85
CA HIS A 41 1.80 3.43 -15.12
C HIS A 41 1.84 3.82 -16.60
N GLU A 42 1.66 2.85 -17.52
CA GLU A 42 1.57 3.11 -18.95
C GLU A 42 0.33 3.94 -19.29
N GLU A 43 -0.84 3.58 -18.78
CA GLU A 43 -2.08 4.35 -18.96
C GLU A 43 -1.96 5.78 -18.42
N TRP A 44 -1.33 5.95 -17.25
CA TRP A 44 -1.04 7.28 -16.73
C TRP A 44 -0.12 8.06 -17.69
N ALA A 45 0.98 7.46 -18.14
CA ALA A 45 1.94 8.11 -19.02
C ALA A 45 1.31 8.54 -20.36
N GLU A 46 0.42 7.71 -20.93
CA GLU A 46 -0.30 8.02 -22.16
C GLU A 46 -1.27 9.21 -22.00
N ASN A 47 -1.94 9.30 -20.85
CA ASN A 47 -2.90 10.37 -20.56
C ASN A 47 -2.25 11.67 -20.06
N HIS A 48 -0.97 11.62 -19.69
CA HIS A 48 -0.22 12.77 -19.15
C HIS A 48 1.09 13.02 -19.93
N PRO A 49 1.04 13.30 -21.25
CA PRO A 49 2.22 13.35 -22.11
C PRO A 49 3.23 14.46 -21.76
N ASP A 50 2.77 15.52 -21.08
CA ASP A 50 3.62 16.63 -20.65
C ASP A 50 4.40 16.34 -19.37
N TYR A 51 4.05 15.26 -18.66
CA TYR A 51 4.61 14.88 -17.38
C TYR A 51 5.44 13.59 -17.44
N ARG A 52 6.31 13.44 -16.46
CA ARG A 52 6.97 12.19 -16.11
C ARG A 52 7.05 12.07 -14.59
N ILE A 53 7.04 10.83 -14.08
CA ILE A 53 7.29 10.53 -12.67
C ILE A 53 8.67 9.93 -12.55
N ASP A 54 9.55 10.57 -11.79
CA ASP A 54 10.84 10.05 -11.38
C ASP A 54 10.66 9.37 -10.00
N VAL A 55 10.87 8.04 -9.93
CA VAL A 55 10.54 7.18 -8.78
C VAL A 55 11.77 6.72 -8.04
N SER A 56 11.72 6.77 -6.70
CA SER A 56 12.73 6.24 -5.80
C SER A 56 12.19 5.08 -4.97
N TYR A 57 12.99 4.01 -4.85
CA TYR A 57 12.67 2.81 -4.07
C TYR A 57 13.60 2.63 -2.87
N PRO A 58 13.39 3.35 -1.75
CA PRO A 58 14.20 3.16 -0.55
C PRO A 58 13.97 1.78 0.08
N ALA A 59 14.97 1.28 0.81
CA ALA A 59 14.80 0.11 1.65
C ALA A 59 13.72 0.39 2.72
N PHE A 60 12.83 -0.57 2.97
CA PHE A 60 11.67 -0.39 3.85
C PHE A 60 12.04 0.20 5.23
N GLY A 61 13.11 -0.30 5.85
CA GLY A 61 13.56 0.16 7.17
C GLY A 61 14.12 1.59 7.21
N GLN A 62 14.41 2.22 6.06
CA GLN A 62 14.87 3.60 5.97
C GLN A 62 13.81 4.55 5.39
N TRP A 63 12.77 3.99 4.79
CA TRP A 63 11.82 4.75 3.98
C TRP A 63 11.10 5.83 4.77
N LYS A 64 10.49 5.48 5.91
CA LYS A 64 9.78 6.43 6.78
C LYS A 64 10.69 7.57 7.25
N ASP A 65 11.87 7.23 7.77
CA ASP A 65 12.80 8.21 8.33
C ASP A 65 13.36 9.15 7.25
N ASN A 66 13.61 8.62 6.04
CA ASN A 66 14.03 9.42 4.89
C ASN A 66 12.93 10.42 4.47
N LEU A 67 11.67 9.97 4.41
CA LEU A 67 10.53 10.85 4.11
C LEU A 67 10.36 11.95 5.17
N LEU A 68 10.37 11.59 6.46
CA LEU A 68 10.22 12.58 7.54
C LEU A 68 11.34 13.61 7.53
N THR A 69 12.58 13.17 7.33
CA THR A 69 13.75 14.06 7.25
C THR A 69 13.59 15.02 6.07
N SER A 70 13.29 14.49 4.88
CA SER A 70 13.09 15.24 3.65
C SER A 70 11.95 16.26 3.77
N ALA A 71 10.83 15.89 4.39
CA ALA A 71 9.70 16.77 4.64
C ALA A 71 10.04 17.88 5.65
N ALA A 72 10.71 17.54 6.76
CA ALA A 72 11.14 18.50 7.79
C ALA A 72 12.19 19.50 7.26
N GLU A 73 13.03 19.09 6.31
CA GLU A 73 13.97 19.96 5.60
C GLU A 73 13.31 20.85 4.53
N GLY A 74 12.00 20.69 4.29
CA GLY A 74 11.25 21.45 3.31
C GLY A 74 11.45 20.99 1.86
N ASN A 75 11.95 19.75 1.65
CA ASN A 75 12.18 19.16 0.33
C ASN A 75 11.50 17.78 0.19
N PRO A 76 10.22 17.59 0.54
CA PRO A 76 9.53 16.31 0.35
C PRO A 76 9.41 15.95 -1.14
N PRO A 77 9.21 14.67 -1.50
CA PRO A 77 8.78 14.32 -2.85
C PRO A 77 7.37 14.88 -3.13
N ASP A 78 7.00 15.00 -4.40
CA ASP A 78 5.65 15.42 -4.81
C ASP A 78 4.57 14.42 -4.36
N GLY A 79 4.94 13.15 -4.19
CA GLY A 79 4.08 12.16 -3.54
C GLY A 79 4.85 10.96 -2.99
N SER A 80 4.19 10.19 -2.13
CA SER A 80 4.72 8.93 -1.64
C SER A 80 3.59 7.96 -1.29
N THR A 81 3.84 6.65 -1.40
CA THR A 81 3.03 5.70 -0.63
C THR A 81 3.38 5.83 0.86
N LEU A 82 2.42 5.58 1.75
CA LEU A 82 2.65 5.53 3.18
C LEU A 82 2.07 4.23 3.73
N ASP A 83 2.77 3.59 4.66
CA ASP A 83 2.11 2.59 5.49
C ASP A 83 1.05 3.29 6.35
N SER A 84 -0.12 2.67 6.48
CA SER A 84 -1.22 3.15 7.31
C SER A 84 -0.79 3.62 8.71
N GLN A 85 0.16 2.92 9.33
CA GLN A 85 0.63 3.23 10.68
C GLN A 85 1.51 4.49 10.73
N TRP A 86 1.97 5.00 9.58
CA TRP A 86 2.82 6.19 9.51
C TRP A 86 2.05 7.47 9.25
N VAL A 87 0.82 7.39 8.71
CA VAL A 87 0.04 8.55 8.25
C VAL A 87 -0.04 9.64 9.33
N ALA A 88 -0.24 9.26 10.59
CA ALA A 88 -0.35 10.22 11.69
C ALA A 88 0.91 11.04 11.93
N ASP A 89 2.10 10.48 11.65
CA ASP A 89 3.38 11.18 11.78
C ASP A 89 3.60 12.19 10.64
N PHE A 90 2.83 12.08 9.55
CA PHE A 90 2.96 12.95 8.38
C PHE A 90 1.90 14.05 8.30
N TYR A 91 0.93 14.11 9.21
CA TYR A 91 -0.21 15.03 9.10
C TYR A 91 0.16 16.50 8.85
N GLU A 92 1.26 17.00 9.42
CA GLU A 92 1.69 18.39 9.20
C GLU A 92 2.34 18.65 7.82
N TYR A 93 2.71 17.59 7.11
CA TYR A 93 3.34 17.64 5.78
C TYR A 93 2.38 17.28 4.64
N LEU A 94 1.20 16.74 4.96
CA LEU A 94 0.21 16.29 3.98
C LEU A 94 -0.73 17.43 3.57
N GLN A 95 -1.22 17.35 2.33
CA GLN A 95 -2.17 18.29 1.77
C GLN A 95 -3.56 17.64 1.67
N PRO A 96 -4.66 18.40 1.87
CA PRO A 96 -6.01 17.92 1.65
C PRO A 96 -6.21 17.41 0.22
N LEU A 97 -6.86 16.26 0.10
CA LEU A 97 -7.18 15.62 -1.18
C LEU A 97 -8.68 15.67 -1.53
N ASN A 98 -9.47 16.41 -0.76
CA ASN A 98 -10.94 16.44 -0.87
C ASN A 98 -11.43 16.85 -2.27
N ASP A 99 -10.68 17.70 -2.97
CA ASP A 99 -11.01 18.14 -4.33
C ASP A 99 -10.65 17.11 -5.41
N TYR A 100 -9.89 16.07 -5.06
CA TYR A 100 -9.34 15.08 -5.98
C TYR A 100 -9.88 13.67 -5.77
N VAL A 101 -10.58 13.42 -4.65
CA VAL A 101 -11.14 12.13 -4.30
C VAL A 101 -12.65 12.28 -4.11
N GLU A 102 -13.41 11.70 -5.04
CA GLU A 102 -14.86 11.60 -4.94
C GLU A 102 -15.24 10.50 -3.93
N ASP A 103 -16.47 10.57 -3.40
CA ASP A 103 -17.09 9.53 -2.56
C ASP A 103 -16.23 9.07 -1.36
N ILE A 104 -15.59 10.00 -0.64
CA ILE A 104 -14.78 9.71 0.56
C ILE A 104 -15.55 8.86 1.59
N ASP A 105 -16.87 9.03 1.67
CA ASP A 105 -17.72 8.26 2.59
C ASP A 105 -17.89 6.78 2.22
N ASP A 106 -17.52 6.37 1.00
CA ASP A 106 -17.52 4.97 0.55
C ASP A 106 -16.31 4.18 1.11
N PHE A 107 -15.28 4.87 1.60
CA PHE A 107 -14.20 4.19 2.29
C PHE A 107 -14.67 3.53 3.59
N PHE A 108 -14.08 2.36 3.88
CA PHE A 108 -14.27 1.68 5.17
C PHE A 108 -14.02 2.64 6.35
N PRO A 109 -14.77 2.53 7.46
CA PRO A 109 -14.61 3.43 8.60
C PRO A 109 -13.16 3.56 9.09
N PHE A 110 -12.43 2.44 9.20
CA PHE A 110 -11.04 2.45 9.67
C PHE A 110 -10.09 3.24 8.74
N VAL A 111 -10.40 3.29 7.44
CA VAL A 111 -9.61 4.07 6.46
C VAL A 111 -9.78 5.55 6.78
N ARG A 112 -11.03 6.01 6.90
CA ARG A 112 -11.35 7.40 7.24
C ARG A 112 -10.78 7.79 8.60
N GLU A 113 -10.86 6.92 9.61
CA GLU A 113 -10.24 7.13 10.92
C GLU A 113 -8.72 7.29 10.85
N THR A 114 -8.06 6.61 9.90
CA THR A 114 -6.60 6.65 9.73
C THR A 114 -6.14 7.83 8.89
N THR A 115 -6.91 8.25 7.89
CA THR A 115 -6.45 9.21 6.87
C THR A 115 -7.14 10.55 6.89
N MET A 116 -8.21 10.73 7.68
CA MET A 116 -8.89 12.01 7.79
C MET A 116 -8.53 12.75 9.07
N ARG A 117 -8.44 14.08 8.96
CA ARG A 117 -8.27 14.97 10.11
C ARG A 117 -8.97 16.29 9.85
N ASP A 118 -9.72 16.77 10.83
CA ASP A 118 -10.42 18.07 10.78
C ASP A 118 -11.33 18.27 9.55
N GLY A 119 -11.84 17.18 8.96
CA GLY A 119 -12.70 17.17 7.77
C GLY A 119 -11.96 16.93 6.45
N ASP A 120 -10.63 16.92 6.47
CA ASP A 120 -9.79 16.75 5.28
C ASP A 120 -9.29 15.32 5.14
N LEU A 121 -9.34 14.78 3.93
CA LEU A 121 -8.66 13.54 3.56
C LEU A 121 -7.19 13.86 3.28
N LEU A 122 -6.28 13.40 4.13
CA LEU A 122 -4.85 13.71 4.03
C LEU A 122 -4.04 12.62 3.31
N ALA A 123 -4.61 11.42 3.16
CA ALA A 123 -4.01 10.34 2.37
C ALA A 123 -5.10 9.51 1.69
N ALA A 124 -5.00 9.35 0.36
CA ALA A 124 -5.91 8.50 -0.40
C ALA A 124 -5.55 7.02 -0.22
N TRP A 125 -6.54 6.18 0.08
CA TRP A 125 -6.31 4.77 0.37
C TRP A 125 -6.26 3.92 -0.90
N LYS A 126 -5.14 3.22 -1.12
CA LYS A 126 -4.92 2.42 -2.34
C LYS A 126 -5.14 0.93 -2.11
N TYR A 127 -4.74 0.40 -0.97
CA TYR A 127 -4.68 -1.05 -0.74
C TYR A 127 -4.84 -1.38 0.75
N THR A 128 -5.56 -2.47 1.04
CA THR A 128 -5.67 -3.04 2.38
C THR A 128 -5.17 -4.48 2.35
N GLY A 129 -4.18 -4.79 3.18
CA GLY A 129 -3.83 -6.18 3.47
C GLY A 129 -4.78 -6.76 4.53
N CYS A 130 -5.29 -7.96 4.32
CA CYS A 130 -6.04 -8.71 5.32
C CYS A 130 -5.19 -9.90 5.82
N ARG A 131 -5.24 -10.18 7.12
CA ARG A 131 -4.68 -11.41 7.69
C ARG A 131 -5.80 -12.45 7.71
N CYS A 132 -5.56 -13.58 7.06
CA CYS A 132 -6.50 -14.69 6.98
C CYS A 132 -5.87 -15.95 7.56
N LEU A 133 -6.70 -16.86 8.07
CA LEU A 133 -6.28 -18.21 8.40
C LEU A 133 -6.13 -19.02 7.11
N TYR A 134 -4.89 -19.38 6.78
CA TYR A 134 -4.64 -20.41 5.77
C TYR A 134 -4.56 -21.77 6.48
N TYR A 135 -5.35 -22.72 6.00
CA TYR A 135 -5.44 -24.06 6.61
C TYR A 135 -5.40 -25.16 5.54
N ARG A 136 -5.13 -26.39 5.99
CA ARG A 136 -5.16 -27.60 5.16
C ARG A 136 -6.52 -28.28 5.32
N GLN A 137 -7.30 -28.33 4.24
CA GLN A 137 -8.65 -28.90 4.27
C GLN A 137 -8.67 -30.35 4.78
N ASP A 138 -7.74 -31.19 4.31
CA ASP A 138 -7.65 -32.59 4.72
C ASP A 138 -7.31 -32.79 6.20
N VAL A 139 -6.62 -31.82 6.82
CA VAL A 139 -6.38 -31.81 8.26
C VAL A 139 -7.68 -31.48 8.99
N LEU A 140 -8.43 -30.47 8.53
CA LEU A 140 -9.71 -30.13 9.15
C LEU A 140 -10.78 -31.21 8.94
N ASP A 141 -10.79 -31.90 7.81
CA ASP A 141 -11.67 -33.05 7.59
C ASP A 141 -11.44 -34.17 8.61
N THR A 142 -10.22 -34.26 9.17
CA THR A 142 -9.84 -35.24 10.18
C THR A 142 -10.11 -34.77 11.61
N TYR A 143 -9.85 -33.48 11.89
CA TYR A 143 -9.79 -32.96 13.27
C TYR A 143 -10.84 -31.91 13.61
N ASN A 144 -11.65 -31.44 12.64
CA ASN A 144 -12.69 -30.43 12.87
C ASN A 144 -13.85 -30.51 11.88
N ASP A 145 -14.26 -31.73 11.49
CA ASP A 145 -15.38 -31.98 10.57
C ASP A 145 -15.32 -31.22 9.22
N GLY A 146 -14.14 -30.76 8.82
CA GLY A 146 -13.90 -30.00 7.59
C GLY A 146 -14.11 -28.48 7.72
N ASP A 147 -14.63 -27.99 8.85
CA ASP A 147 -14.90 -26.58 9.07
C ASP A 147 -13.68 -25.86 9.68
N PRO A 148 -13.35 -24.64 9.26
CA PRO A 148 -12.33 -23.84 9.94
C PRO A 148 -12.81 -23.39 11.32
N PRO A 149 -11.91 -23.28 12.32
CA PRO A 149 -12.28 -22.76 13.63
C PRO A 149 -12.71 -21.29 13.52
N GLU A 150 -13.83 -20.94 14.14
CA GLU A 150 -14.40 -19.59 14.16
C GLU A 150 -14.10 -18.86 15.47
N THR A 151 -13.71 -19.61 16.51
CA THR A 151 -13.33 -19.06 17.82
C THR A 151 -11.91 -19.42 18.23
N TRP A 152 -11.36 -18.67 19.18
CA TRP A 152 -10.05 -18.97 19.77
C TRP A 152 -10.01 -20.33 20.47
N GLU A 153 -11.12 -20.72 21.12
CA GLU A 153 -11.24 -22.01 21.80
C GLU A 153 -11.17 -23.15 20.80
N GLU A 154 -11.98 -23.08 19.73
CA GLU A 154 -11.93 -24.05 18.63
C GLU A 154 -10.55 -24.12 17.98
N LEU A 155 -9.92 -22.98 17.70
CA LEU A 155 -8.58 -22.94 17.10
C LEU A 155 -7.55 -23.67 17.97
N LEU A 156 -7.61 -23.48 19.30
CA LEU A 156 -6.70 -24.13 20.23
C LEU A 156 -7.00 -25.62 20.37
N THR A 157 -8.27 -26.02 20.42
CA THR A 157 -8.69 -27.43 20.47
C THR A 157 -8.23 -28.17 19.23
N VAL A 158 -8.55 -27.68 18.03
CA VAL A 158 -8.12 -28.30 16.76
C VAL A 158 -6.60 -28.37 16.68
N GLY A 159 -5.91 -27.31 17.11
CA GLY A 159 -4.45 -27.27 17.15
C GLY A 159 -3.85 -28.32 18.10
N GLN A 160 -4.51 -28.64 19.21
CA GLN A 160 -4.09 -29.69 20.14
C GLN A 160 -4.33 -31.07 19.53
N ASP A 161 -5.52 -31.32 18.98
CA ASP A 161 -5.89 -32.60 18.39
C ASP A 161 -4.97 -32.99 17.21
N ILE A 162 -4.48 -32.02 16.43
CA ILE A 162 -3.50 -32.25 15.34
C ILE A 162 -2.15 -32.76 15.85
N VAL A 163 -1.74 -32.37 17.07
CA VAL A 163 -0.41 -32.66 17.63
C VAL A 163 -0.35 -34.04 18.29
N GLU A 164 -1.49 -34.62 18.66
CA GLU A 164 -1.61 -35.96 19.26
C GLU A 164 -1.46 -37.09 18.23
#